data_AF-A0A2P2MFI0-F1
#
_entry.id   AF-A0A2P2MFI0-F1
#
_cell.length_a   1.000
_cell.length_b   1.000
_cell.length_c   1.000
_cell.angle_alpha   90.00
_cell.angle_beta   90.00
_cell.angle_gamma   90.00
#
_symmetry.space_group_name_H-M   'P 1'
#
loop_
_entity.id
_entity.type
_entity.pdbx_description
1 polymer ?
#
loop_
_entity_poly.entity_id
_entity_poly.type
_entity_poly.pdbx_seq_one_letter_code
_entity_poly.pdbx_strand_id
1 'polypeptide(L)'
;MIPIIAFHSQLSKSRSTKKKRERPNQQQTRKQEEMQLQLSLVCLTIASITFQLASPSLQSWPEQHLDSIPTPTPWPEQFHALLYMSLNSTKHLITNLWYDWPKGLNVNIIQEQLSVLLYDVEWNNGTSFYYTLEEPYTCRVMHFEVGILRPDFLDGAHYIGTTVTDGFLCNVWEKVDFIWYYEDVATKRPVQWDFFDGSLLHFPSPPISVF
;
A
#
# COMPACT_ATOMS: atom_id res chain seq x y z
N MET A 1 56.17 -24.58 -37.46
CA MET A 1 56.91 -23.44 -38.06
C MET A 1 57.48 -22.58 -36.94
N ILE A 2 58.78 -22.73 -36.71
CA ILE A 2 59.72 -21.75 -36.10
C ILE A 2 60.42 -21.15 -37.37
N PRO A 3 60.97 -19.90 -37.46
CA PRO A 3 61.96 -19.39 -36.48
C PRO A 3 62.34 -17.86 -36.43
N ILE A 4 63.31 -17.54 -35.53
CA ILE A 4 64.39 -16.48 -35.48
C ILE A 4 64.00 -15.00 -35.23
N ILE A 5 64.22 -14.43 -34.03
CA ILE A 5 65.42 -13.75 -33.42
C ILE A 5 65.79 -12.36 -34.00
N ALA A 6 65.82 -11.32 -33.15
CA ALA A 6 66.92 -10.34 -33.05
C ALA A 6 66.88 -9.51 -31.75
N PHE A 7 68.06 -9.05 -31.37
CA PHE A 7 68.59 -8.66 -30.05
C PHE A 7 68.44 -7.17 -29.65
N HIS A 8 68.94 -6.87 -28.44
CA HIS A 8 69.31 -5.58 -27.82
C HIS A 8 68.21 -4.86 -27.00
N SER A 9 68.44 -4.35 -25.79
CA SER A 9 69.66 -4.16 -25.00
C SER A 9 69.32 -4.00 -23.52
N GLN A 10 70.22 -4.46 -22.65
CA GLN A 10 70.31 -4.16 -21.23
C GLN A 10 70.22 -2.66 -20.92
N LEU A 11 69.52 -2.29 -19.84
CA LEU A 11 69.89 -1.17 -18.97
C LEU A 11 69.24 -1.37 -17.59
N SER A 12 70.05 -1.81 -16.62
CA SER A 12 69.67 -1.88 -15.21
C SER A 12 69.39 -0.46 -14.68
N LYS A 13 68.26 -0.27 -14.00
CA LYS A 13 68.00 0.94 -13.20
C LYS A 13 67.90 0.55 -11.73
N SER A 14 68.98 0.83 -11.01
CA SER A 14 69.05 0.96 -9.56
C SER A 14 67.93 1.88 -9.05
N ARG A 15 67.06 1.36 -8.18
CA ARG A 15 66.01 2.14 -7.51
C ARG A 15 66.53 2.56 -6.13
N SER A 16 67.15 3.74 -6.08
CA SER A 16 67.50 4.42 -4.83
C SER A 16 66.21 4.85 -4.13
N THR A 17 65.90 4.24 -2.98
CA THR A 17 64.86 4.71 -2.07
C THR A 17 65.37 5.95 -1.33
N LYS A 18 65.13 7.14 -1.90
CA LYS A 18 65.31 8.42 -1.20
C LYS A 18 64.21 8.57 -0.15
N LYS A 19 64.54 8.29 1.12
CA LYS A 19 63.70 8.63 2.28
C LYS A 19 63.65 10.16 2.36
N LYS A 20 62.54 10.76 1.93
CA LYS A 20 62.29 12.20 1.95
C LYS A 20 62.31 12.68 3.40
N ARG A 21 63.37 13.39 3.80
CA ARG A 21 63.50 14.00 5.13
C ARG A 21 62.58 15.22 5.16
N GLU A 22 61.41 15.08 5.80
CA GLU A 22 60.45 16.17 5.96
C GLU A 22 61.04 17.25 6.90
N ARG A 23 60.80 18.52 6.55
CA ARG A 23 61.24 19.65 7.37
C ARG A 23 60.48 19.62 8.70
N PRO A 24 61.12 19.89 9.86
CA PRO A 24 60.48 19.76 11.17
C PRO A 24 59.18 20.55 11.28
N ASN A 25 59.08 21.70 10.62
CA ASN A 25 57.87 22.51 10.57
C ASN A 25 56.70 21.81 9.85
N GLN A 26 56.99 21.06 8.78
CA GLN A 26 55.98 20.33 7.99
C GLN A 26 55.48 19.07 8.72
N GLN A 27 56.37 18.44 9.50
CA GLN A 27 56.01 17.32 10.36
C GLN A 27 55.21 17.77 11.60
N GLN A 28 55.47 18.99 12.10
CA GLN A 28 54.67 19.63 13.14
C GLN A 28 53.25 19.95 12.64
N THR A 29 53.13 20.56 11.45
CA THR A 29 51.83 20.88 10.84
C THR A 29 51.02 19.61 10.56
N ARG A 30 51.63 18.55 10.02
CA ARG A 30 50.92 17.30 9.75
C ARG A 30 50.45 16.62 11.05
N LYS A 31 51.26 16.62 12.11
CA LYS A 31 50.83 16.12 13.43
C LYS A 31 49.68 16.95 14.02
N GLN A 32 49.68 18.26 13.78
CA GLN A 32 48.62 19.15 14.25
C GLN A 32 47.33 18.94 13.45
N GLU A 33 47.41 18.74 12.13
CA GLU A 33 46.28 18.36 11.27
C GLU A 33 45.74 16.96 11.63
N GLU A 34 46.61 15.98 11.86
CA GLU A 34 46.24 14.65 12.34
C GLU A 34 45.52 14.73 13.70
N MET A 35 46.04 15.53 14.63
CA MET A 35 45.40 15.74 15.93
C MET A 35 44.03 16.43 15.80
N GLN A 36 43.89 17.41 14.90
CA GLN A 36 42.60 18.06 14.61
C GLN A 36 41.61 17.11 13.93
N LEU A 37 42.07 16.23 13.05
CA LEU A 37 41.24 15.19 12.42
C LEU A 37 40.80 14.13 13.44
N GLN A 38 41.69 13.71 14.33
CA GLN A 38 41.35 12.80 15.42
C GLN A 38 40.34 13.44 16.39
N LEU A 39 40.55 14.71 16.74
CA LEU A 39 39.64 15.44 17.64
C LEU A 39 38.25 15.63 17.01
N SER A 40 38.19 15.98 15.71
CA SER A 40 36.92 16.11 14.99
C SER A 40 36.20 14.77 14.79
N LEU A 41 36.93 13.68 14.55
CA LEU A 41 36.36 12.33 14.49
C LEU A 41 35.79 11.90 15.85
N VAL A 42 36.53 12.17 16.94
CA VAL A 42 36.05 11.93 18.31
C VAL A 42 34.79 12.75 18.60
N CYS A 43 34.77 14.04 18.26
CA CYS A 43 33.58 14.89 18.42
C CYS A 43 32.36 14.38 17.63
N LEU A 44 32.55 13.90 16.40
CA LEU A 44 31.47 13.33 15.58
C LEU A 44 30.95 12.01 16.15
N THR A 45 31.83 11.17 16.71
CA THR A 45 31.41 9.92 17.38
C THR A 45 30.66 10.20 18.68
N ILE A 46 31.12 11.17 19.50
CA ILE A 46 30.43 11.58 20.72
C ILE A 46 29.06 12.18 20.38
N ALA A 47 28.98 13.05 19.36
CA ALA A 47 27.71 13.61 18.90
C ALA A 47 26.72 12.53 18.44
N SER A 48 27.20 11.51 17.72
CA SER A 48 26.36 10.36 17.29
C SER A 48 25.88 9.52 18.46
N ILE A 49 26.74 9.26 19.46
CA ILE A 49 26.38 8.52 20.68
C ILE A 49 25.37 9.32 21.52
N THR A 50 25.53 10.65 21.63
CA THR A 50 24.55 11.50 22.32
C THR A 50 23.22 11.56 21.60
N PHE A 51 23.19 11.50 20.26
CA PHE A 51 21.96 11.45 19.48
C PHE A 51 21.21 10.11 19.66
N GLN A 52 21.96 9.02 19.81
CA GLN A 52 21.38 7.69 20.12
C GLN A 52 20.86 7.60 21.56
N LEU A 53 21.50 8.26 22.53
CA LEU A 53 21.03 8.27 23.93
C LEU A 53 19.90 9.29 24.19
N ALA A 54 19.80 10.35 23.37
CA ALA A 54 18.74 11.36 23.46
C ALA A 54 17.45 10.97 22.71
N SER A 55 17.45 9.84 22.00
CA SER A 55 16.28 9.30 21.29
C SER A 55 15.76 8.08 22.04
N PRO A 56 14.80 8.20 22.97
CA PRO A 56 14.18 7.03 23.60
C PRO A 56 13.24 6.27 22.66
N SER A 57 13.32 6.48 21.34
CA SER A 57 12.28 6.14 20.37
C SER A 57 12.67 5.11 19.31
N LEU A 58 13.75 4.34 19.51
CA LEU A 58 13.99 3.16 18.69
C LEU A 58 13.97 1.87 19.53
N GLN A 59 12.86 1.15 19.37
CA GLN A 59 12.72 -0.31 19.55
C GLN A 59 12.64 -0.85 20.98
N SER A 60 11.49 -0.61 21.62
CA SER A 60 10.58 -1.75 21.72
C SER A 60 9.55 -1.59 20.60
N TRP A 61 9.55 -2.50 19.62
CA TRP A 61 8.28 -2.80 18.97
C TRP A 61 7.36 -3.19 20.12
N PRO A 62 6.12 -2.68 20.20
CA PRO A 62 5.19 -3.28 21.15
C PRO A 62 5.23 -4.76 20.84
N GLU A 63 5.64 -5.57 21.83
CA GLU A 63 5.26 -6.96 21.89
C GLU A 63 3.81 -6.92 21.46
N GLN A 64 3.48 -7.49 20.29
CA GLN A 64 2.10 -7.58 19.88
C GLN A 64 1.45 -8.25 21.06
N HIS A 65 0.73 -7.44 21.85
CA HIS A 65 -0.23 -7.96 22.77
C HIS A 65 -0.97 -8.97 21.90
N LEU A 66 -1.22 -10.15 22.46
CA LEU A 66 -2.19 -11.06 21.88
C LEU A 66 -3.57 -10.37 22.02
N ASP A 67 -3.68 -9.19 21.41
CA ASP A 67 -4.84 -8.38 21.22
C ASP A 67 -5.75 -9.29 20.43
N SER A 68 -6.90 -9.57 21.02
CA SER A 68 -7.95 -10.32 20.36
C SER A 68 -8.07 -9.85 18.91
N ILE A 69 -8.04 -10.80 17.98
CA ILE A 69 -8.27 -10.56 16.55
C ILE A 69 -9.43 -9.58 16.41
N PRO A 70 -9.27 -8.44 15.71
CA PRO A 70 -10.31 -7.44 15.62
C PRO A 70 -11.56 -8.04 14.95
N THR A 71 -12.71 -7.76 15.54
CA THR A 71 -14.00 -8.08 14.91
C THR A 71 -14.28 -7.05 13.82
N PRO A 72 -14.64 -7.47 12.59
CA PRO A 72 -15.04 -6.54 11.53
C PRO A 72 -16.31 -5.80 11.91
N THR A 73 -16.43 -4.54 11.49
CA THR A 73 -17.65 -3.75 11.71
C THR A 73 -18.77 -4.29 10.81
N PRO A 74 -19.97 -4.54 11.35
CA PRO A 74 -21.11 -4.90 10.52
C PRO A 74 -21.38 -3.83 9.45
N TRP A 75 -21.81 -4.26 8.28
CA TRP A 75 -22.22 -3.34 7.22
C TRP A 75 -23.42 -2.50 7.72
N PRO A 76 -23.42 -1.16 7.57
CA PRO A 76 -24.52 -0.33 8.04
C PRO A 76 -25.83 -0.74 7.36
N GLU A 77 -26.94 -0.75 8.11
CA GLU A 77 -28.24 -1.17 7.57
C GLU A 77 -28.75 -0.27 6.45
N GLN A 78 -28.38 1.01 6.46
CA GLN A 78 -28.78 2.00 5.47
C GLN A 78 -27.63 2.98 5.22
N PHE A 79 -27.31 3.25 3.95
CA PHE A 79 -26.34 4.28 3.60
C PHE A 79 -26.35 4.62 2.11
N HIS A 80 -25.69 5.74 1.80
CA HIS A 80 -25.26 6.11 0.45
C HIS A 80 -23.72 6.10 0.37
N ALA A 81 -23.19 5.59 -0.74
CA ALA A 81 -21.77 5.60 -1.03
C ALA A 81 -21.50 5.92 -2.50
N LEU A 82 -20.38 6.58 -2.75
CA LEU A 82 -19.78 6.67 -4.08
C LEU A 82 -18.68 5.61 -4.15
N LEU A 83 -18.69 4.80 -5.20
CA LEU A 83 -17.73 3.73 -5.39
C LEU A 83 -16.96 3.95 -6.68
N TYR A 84 -15.66 3.65 -6.65
CA TYR A 84 -14.84 3.56 -7.86
C TYR A 84 -14.44 2.10 -8.06
N MET A 85 -14.77 1.52 -9.20
CA MET A 85 -14.41 0.14 -9.50
C MET A 85 -13.49 0.07 -10.71
N SER A 86 -12.37 -0.64 -10.55
CA SER A 86 -11.50 -1.06 -11.63
C SER A 86 -11.76 -2.53 -11.92
N LEU A 87 -12.30 -2.84 -13.10
CA LEU A 87 -12.55 -4.22 -13.52
C LEU A 87 -11.31 -4.86 -14.15
N ASN A 88 -10.46 -4.03 -14.76
CA ASN A 88 -9.15 -4.37 -15.28
C ASN A 88 -8.38 -3.06 -15.55
N SER A 89 -7.19 -3.15 -16.17
CA SER A 89 -6.36 -1.99 -16.47
C SER A 89 -7.03 -0.91 -17.36
N THR A 90 -8.08 -1.26 -18.10
CA THR A 90 -8.74 -0.38 -19.08
C THR A 90 -10.18 -0.02 -18.76
N LYS A 91 -10.87 -0.82 -17.94
CA LYS A 91 -12.30 -0.66 -17.66
C LYS A 91 -12.51 -0.19 -16.23
N HIS A 92 -12.96 1.05 -16.11
CA HIS A 92 -13.22 1.72 -14.83
C HIS A 92 -14.64 2.27 -14.82
N LEU A 93 -15.28 2.21 -13.65
CA LEU A 93 -16.62 2.74 -13.48
C LEU A 93 -16.79 3.43 -12.13
N ILE A 94 -17.75 4.33 -12.08
CA ILE A 94 -18.19 5.02 -10.86
C ILE A 94 -19.62 4.58 -10.57
N THR A 95 -19.89 4.18 -9.33
CA THR A 95 -21.23 3.75 -8.91
C THR A 95 -21.71 4.62 -7.75
N ASN A 96 -22.91 5.19 -7.88
CA ASN A 96 -23.64 5.68 -6.72
C ASN A 96 -24.49 4.54 -6.17
N LEU A 97 -24.26 4.21 -4.90
CA LEU A 97 -24.91 3.13 -4.20
C LEU A 97 -25.87 3.67 -3.14
N TRP A 98 -27.12 3.23 -3.16
CA TRP A 98 -28.07 3.36 -2.06
C TRP A 98 -28.43 1.98 -1.55
N TYR A 99 -28.01 1.70 -0.33
CA TYR A 99 -28.24 0.43 0.33
C TYR A 99 -29.30 0.62 1.43
N ASP A 100 -30.32 -0.24 1.44
CA ASP A 100 -31.42 -0.24 2.41
C ASP A 100 -31.80 -1.68 2.79
N TRP A 101 -31.07 -2.23 3.76
CA TRP A 101 -31.26 -3.60 4.25
C TRP A 101 -32.66 -3.88 4.82
N PRO A 102 -33.24 -3.01 5.69
CA PRO A 102 -34.59 -3.23 6.21
C PRO A 102 -35.66 -3.34 5.12
N LYS A 103 -35.47 -2.63 3.99
CA LYS A 103 -36.35 -2.75 2.82
C LYS A 103 -35.92 -3.80 1.80
N GLY A 104 -34.77 -4.44 2.01
CA GLY A 104 -34.24 -5.48 1.14
C GLY A 104 -33.86 -4.97 -0.24
N LEU A 105 -33.34 -3.74 -0.32
CA LEU A 105 -33.09 -3.03 -1.58
C LEU A 105 -31.64 -2.52 -1.66
N ASN A 106 -31.04 -2.68 -2.83
CA ASN A 106 -29.76 -2.08 -3.18
C ASN A 106 -29.86 -1.45 -4.58
N VAL A 107 -29.65 -0.13 -4.67
CA VAL A 107 -29.75 0.61 -5.94
C VAL A 107 -28.37 1.14 -6.32
N ASN A 108 -27.89 0.68 -7.48
CA ASN A 108 -26.65 1.11 -8.09
C ASN A 108 -26.97 1.96 -9.33
N ILE A 109 -26.41 3.17 -9.41
CA ILE A 109 -26.36 3.96 -10.64
C ILE A 109 -24.92 3.98 -11.13
N ILE A 110 -24.68 3.27 -12.22
CA ILE A 110 -23.35 2.90 -12.70
C ILE A 110 -23.01 3.71 -13.95
N GLN A 111 -21.87 4.40 -13.89
CA GLN A 111 -21.28 5.12 -15.01
C GLN A 111 -19.96 4.46 -15.43
N GLU A 112 -19.97 3.81 -16.58
CA GLU A 112 -18.74 3.41 -17.29
C GLU A 112 -18.28 4.54 -18.22
N GLN A 113 -16.98 4.70 -18.41
CA GLN A 113 -16.44 5.73 -19.30
C GLN A 113 -17.03 5.63 -20.71
N LEU A 114 -17.61 6.75 -21.20
CA LEU A 114 -18.22 6.88 -22.53
C LEU A 114 -19.47 5.99 -22.78
N SER A 115 -20.06 5.43 -21.74
CA SER A 115 -21.33 4.67 -21.82
C SER A 115 -22.51 5.48 -21.29
N VAL A 116 -23.73 5.01 -21.58
CA VAL A 116 -24.96 5.48 -20.92
C VAL A 116 -25.02 5.00 -19.48
N LEU A 117 -25.75 5.72 -18.63
CA LEU A 117 -25.99 5.32 -17.24
C LEU A 117 -26.76 4.00 -17.19
N LEU A 118 -26.19 3.04 -16.47
CA LEU A 118 -26.83 1.77 -16.16
C LEU A 118 -27.40 1.82 -14.75
N TYR A 119 -28.69 1.55 -14.62
CA TYR A 119 -29.35 1.38 -13.33
C TYR A 119 -29.39 -0.10 -13.02
N ASP A 120 -29.00 -0.47 -11.80
CA ASP A 120 -29.09 -1.83 -11.28
C ASP A 120 -29.80 -1.80 -9.91
N VAL A 121 -31.01 -2.36 -9.88
CA VAL A 121 -31.86 -2.44 -8.71
C VAL A 121 -31.92 -3.89 -8.25
N GLU A 122 -31.25 -4.18 -7.15
CA GLU A 122 -31.11 -5.52 -6.59
C GLU A 122 -32.01 -5.68 -5.36
N TRP A 123 -32.64 -6.86 -5.25
CA TRP A 123 -33.50 -7.22 -4.13
C TRP A 123 -32.91 -8.35 -3.31
N ASN A 124 -33.24 -8.36 -2.01
CA ASN A 124 -32.83 -9.42 -1.08
C ASN A 124 -33.34 -10.83 -1.45
N ASN A 125 -34.35 -10.94 -2.31
CA ASN A 125 -34.86 -12.20 -2.83
C ASN A 125 -34.04 -12.74 -4.03
N GLY A 126 -32.94 -12.08 -4.37
CA GLY A 126 -32.06 -12.46 -5.48
C GLY A 126 -32.41 -11.85 -6.82
N THR A 127 -33.53 -11.13 -6.96
CA THR A 127 -33.90 -10.52 -8.25
C THR A 127 -33.17 -9.20 -8.45
N SER A 128 -32.58 -9.00 -9.62
CA SER A 128 -31.98 -7.73 -10.03
C SER A 128 -32.55 -7.23 -11.35
N PHE A 129 -32.79 -5.92 -11.44
CA PHE A 129 -33.27 -5.25 -12.64
C PHE A 129 -32.19 -4.31 -13.16
N TYR A 130 -31.70 -4.57 -14.37
CA TYR A 130 -30.78 -3.68 -15.04
C TYR A 130 -31.47 -2.96 -16.18
N TYR A 131 -31.36 -1.64 -16.23
CA TYR A 131 -32.00 -0.85 -17.28
C TYR A 131 -31.27 0.46 -17.56
N THR A 132 -31.55 1.05 -18.71
CA THR A 132 -31.07 2.37 -19.11
C THR A 132 -32.27 3.31 -19.27
N LEU A 133 -32.11 4.56 -18.82
CA LEU A 133 -33.13 5.62 -18.97
C LEU A 133 -32.87 6.53 -20.18
N GLU A 134 -31.81 6.25 -20.94
CA GLU A 134 -31.39 6.99 -22.13
C GLU A 134 -31.18 6.01 -23.30
N GLU A 135 -31.18 6.52 -24.53
CA GLU A 135 -30.96 5.69 -25.71
C GLU A 135 -29.53 5.10 -25.75
N PRO A 136 -29.39 3.79 -26.02
CA PRO A 136 -30.46 2.82 -26.29
C PRO A 136 -31.18 2.39 -25.01
N TYR A 137 -32.52 2.44 -25.00
CA TYR A 137 -33.32 1.96 -23.88
C TYR A 137 -33.25 0.44 -23.78
N THR A 138 -32.88 -0.05 -22.59
CA THR A 138 -32.72 -1.47 -22.31
C THR A 138 -33.36 -1.82 -20.98
N CYS A 139 -33.81 -3.07 -20.85
CA CYS A 139 -34.28 -3.64 -19.59
C CYS A 139 -33.98 -5.14 -19.60
N ARG A 140 -33.32 -5.63 -18.57
CA ARG A 140 -33.06 -7.06 -18.33
C ARG A 140 -33.29 -7.40 -16.87
N VAL A 141 -33.80 -8.59 -16.62
CA VAL A 141 -33.97 -9.15 -15.28
C VAL A 141 -32.94 -10.25 -15.08
N MET A 142 -32.25 -10.24 -13.95
CA MET A 142 -31.28 -11.24 -13.53
C MET A 142 -31.70 -11.84 -12.19
N HIS A 143 -31.21 -13.04 -11.89
CA HIS A 143 -31.41 -13.68 -10.60
C HIS A 143 -30.07 -14.17 -10.04
N PHE A 144 -29.75 -13.74 -8.82
CA PHE A 144 -28.57 -14.11 -8.05
C PHE A 144 -29.03 -14.72 -6.72
N GLU A 145 -28.72 -15.99 -6.47
CA GLU A 145 -29.28 -16.74 -5.31
C GLU A 145 -29.01 -16.08 -3.95
N VAL A 146 -27.94 -15.29 -3.83
CA VAL A 146 -27.50 -14.66 -2.57
C VAL A 146 -28.30 -13.40 -2.23
N GLY A 147 -28.84 -12.70 -3.24
CA GLY A 147 -29.43 -11.36 -3.07
C GLY A 147 -28.40 -10.28 -2.72
N ILE A 148 -28.88 -9.22 -2.06
CA ILE A 148 -28.03 -8.11 -1.63
C ILE A 148 -27.11 -8.51 -0.48
N LEU A 149 -25.95 -7.85 -0.39
CA LEU A 149 -24.99 -8.07 0.69
C LEU A 149 -25.67 -7.90 2.05
N ARG A 150 -25.39 -8.78 3.01
CA ARG A 150 -25.97 -8.71 4.36
C ARG A 150 -25.11 -7.87 5.31
N PRO A 151 -25.68 -7.29 6.38
CA PRO A 151 -24.92 -6.64 7.45
C PRO A 151 -23.80 -7.49 8.04
N ASP A 152 -23.99 -8.80 8.07
CA ASP A 152 -23.07 -9.80 8.62
C ASP A 152 -22.19 -10.47 7.56
N PHE A 153 -21.99 -9.89 6.37
CA PHE A 153 -21.30 -10.57 5.27
C PHE A 153 -19.87 -11.05 5.61
N LEU A 154 -19.22 -10.46 6.60
CA LEU A 154 -17.90 -10.85 7.10
C LEU A 154 -17.94 -11.90 8.22
N ASP A 155 -19.11 -12.44 8.59
CA ASP A 155 -19.19 -13.50 9.60
C ASP A 155 -18.41 -14.75 9.14
N GLY A 156 -17.50 -15.23 9.98
CA GLY A 156 -16.57 -16.31 9.61
C GLY A 156 -15.47 -15.92 8.61
N ALA A 157 -15.24 -14.62 8.35
CA ALA A 157 -14.08 -14.18 7.58
C ALA A 157 -12.76 -14.40 8.35
N HIS A 158 -11.69 -14.67 7.62
CA HIS A 158 -10.37 -14.91 8.18
C HIS A 158 -9.57 -13.59 8.23
N TYR A 159 -9.10 -13.20 9.42
CA TYR A 159 -8.30 -12.00 9.56
C TYR A 159 -6.86 -12.25 9.08
N ILE A 160 -6.38 -11.40 8.19
CA ILE A 160 -5.07 -11.53 7.55
C ILE A 160 -4.01 -10.68 8.25
N GLY A 161 -4.40 -9.55 8.84
CA GLY A 161 -3.49 -8.60 9.47
C GLY A 161 -3.79 -7.16 9.06
N THR A 162 -2.79 -6.30 9.20
CA THR A 162 -2.90 -4.89 8.84
C THR A 162 -2.01 -4.51 7.66
N THR A 163 -2.46 -3.61 6.79
CA THR A 163 -1.66 -3.03 5.70
C THR A 163 -2.04 -1.58 5.45
N VAL A 164 -1.18 -0.81 4.77
CA VAL A 164 -1.51 0.56 4.36
C VAL A 164 -2.07 0.55 2.94
N THR A 165 -3.32 1.01 2.78
CA THR A 165 -4.04 1.10 1.51
C THR A 165 -4.56 2.52 1.34
N ASP A 166 -4.23 3.17 0.22
CA ASP A 166 -4.62 4.57 -0.08
C ASP A 166 -4.33 5.57 1.07
N GLY A 167 -3.24 5.35 1.80
CA GLY A 167 -2.86 6.20 2.94
C GLY A 167 -3.56 5.88 4.27
N PHE A 168 -4.46 4.89 4.31
CA PHE A 168 -5.11 4.41 5.53
C PHE A 168 -4.47 3.12 6.03
N LEU A 169 -4.23 3.03 7.34
CA LEU A 169 -3.88 1.75 7.97
C LEU A 169 -5.16 0.91 8.08
N CYS A 170 -5.23 -0.20 7.36
CA CYS A 170 -6.42 -1.04 7.26
C CYS A 170 -6.22 -2.39 7.94
N ASN A 171 -7.24 -2.85 8.66
CA ASN A 171 -7.44 -4.26 8.95
C ASN A 171 -7.89 -4.96 7.65
N VAL A 172 -7.40 -6.19 7.43
CA VAL A 172 -7.72 -6.98 6.22
C VAL A 172 -8.37 -8.30 6.61
N TRP A 173 -9.51 -8.61 6.01
CA TRP A 173 -10.17 -9.91 6.14
C TRP A 173 -10.37 -10.54 4.77
N GLU A 174 -10.15 -11.84 4.71
CA GLU A 174 -10.46 -12.69 3.57
C GLU A 174 -11.78 -13.43 3.83
N LYS A 175 -12.67 -13.44 2.83
CA LYS A 175 -13.91 -14.20 2.89
C LYS A 175 -14.01 -15.14 1.71
N VAL A 176 -14.11 -16.44 2.02
CA VAL A 176 -14.33 -17.57 1.09
C VAL A 176 -13.39 -17.58 -0.13
N ASP A 177 -12.13 -17.15 0.06
CA ASP A 177 -11.10 -17.01 -0.98
C ASP A 177 -11.56 -16.18 -2.20
N PHE A 178 -12.54 -15.31 -1.99
CA PHE A 178 -13.25 -14.59 -3.05
C PHE A 178 -13.09 -13.07 -2.92
N ILE A 179 -13.17 -12.54 -1.70
CA ILE A 179 -13.04 -11.11 -1.40
C ILE A 179 -12.00 -10.89 -0.29
N TRP A 180 -11.16 -9.87 -0.48
CA TRP A 180 -10.37 -9.24 0.58
C TRP A 180 -10.96 -7.88 0.91
N TYR A 181 -11.40 -7.70 2.16
CA TYR A 181 -12.04 -6.50 2.66
C TYR A 181 -11.06 -5.68 3.50
N TYR A 182 -10.93 -4.39 3.19
CA TYR A 182 -10.06 -3.46 3.87
C TYR A 182 -10.89 -2.44 4.65
N GLU A 183 -10.74 -2.43 5.98
CA GLU A 183 -11.39 -1.48 6.89
C GLU A 183 -10.34 -0.62 7.56
N ASP A 184 -10.49 0.70 7.51
CA ASP A 184 -9.62 1.62 8.23
C ASP A 184 -9.63 1.30 9.74
N VAL A 185 -8.46 1.06 10.32
CA VAL A 185 -8.27 0.77 11.74
C VAL A 185 -8.83 1.90 12.61
N ALA A 186 -8.65 3.15 12.20
CA ALA A 186 -9.01 4.32 13.00
C ALA A 186 -10.52 4.59 12.99
N THR A 187 -11.13 4.61 11.81
CA THR A 187 -12.54 5.01 11.65
C THR A 187 -13.52 3.86 11.49
N LYS A 188 -13.02 2.63 11.31
CA LYS A 188 -13.84 1.44 11.07
C LYS A 188 -14.67 1.50 9.79
N ARG A 189 -14.27 2.35 8.83
CA ARG A 189 -14.95 2.53 7.54
C ARG A 189 -14.30 1.66 6.46
N PRO A 190 -15.07 1.18 5.46
CA PRO A 190 -14.50 0.49 4.31
C PRO A 190 -13.60 1.43 3.51
N VAL A 191 -12.50 0.88 3.01
CA VAL A 191 -11.54 1.58 2.14
C VAL A 191 -11.48 0.90 0.77
N GLN A 192 -11.40 -0.43 0.73
CA GLN A 192 -11.22 -1.19 -0.49
C GLN A 192 -11.75 -2.61 -0.37
N TRP A 193 -12.17 -3.17 -1.49
CA TRP A 193 -12.39 -4.60 -1.69
C TRP A 193 -11.57 -5.06 -2.88
N ASP A 194 -10.86 -6.16 -2.73
CA ASP A 194 -10.24 -6.87 -3.86
C ASP A 194 -11.01 -8.16 -4.11
N PHE A 195 -11.28 -8.45 -5.38
CA PHE A 195 -11.94 -9.67 -5.80
C PHE A 195 -10.93 -10.66 -6.39
N PHE A 196 -11.23 -11.95 -6.30
CA PHE A 196 -10.39 -13.04 -6.82
C PHE A 196 -10.06 -12.93 -8.31
N ASP A 197 -10.91 -12.25 -9.10
CA ASP A 197 -10.73 -12.04 -10.54
C ASP A 197 -9.80 -10.87 -10.87
N GLY A 198 -9.26 -10.20 -9.85
CA GLY A 198 -8.37 -9.05 -9.98
C GLY A 198 -9.09 -7.72 -10.14
N SER A 199 -10.43 -7.70 -10.08
CA SER A 199 -11.17 -6.45 -9.96
C SER A 199 -11.04 -5.87 -8.56
N LEU A 200 -11.15 -4.54 -8.47
CA LEU A 200 -10.95 -3.77 -7.25
C LEU A 200 -12.05 -2.72 -7.12
N LEU A 201 -12.67 -2.66 -5.95
CA LEU A 201 -13.66 -1.66 -5.57
C LEU A 201 -13.07 -0.78 -4.47
N HIS A 202 -13.00 0.51 -4.72
CA HIS A 202 -12.46 1.50 -3.82
C HIS A 202 -13.56 2.44 -3.31
N PHE A 203 -13.48 2.83 -2.04
CA PHE A 203 -14.38 3.75 -1.37
C PHE A 203 -13.67 5.10 -1.17
N PRO A 204 -13.89 6.10 -2.06
CA PRO A 204 -13.26 7.40 -1.94
C PRO A 204 -13.68 8.11 -0.65
N SER A 205 -12.77 8.87 -0.05
CA SER A 205 -13.10 9.63 1.16
C SER A 205 -13.96 10.87 0.87
N PRO A 206 -15.04 11.13 1.63
CA PRO A 206 -15.61 10.29 2.68
C PRO A 206 -16.43 9.12 2.10
N PRO A 207 -16.26 7.88 2.61
CA PRO A 207 -16.71 6.67 1.91
C PRO A 207 -18.21 6.36 2.04
N ILE A 208 -18.85 6.81 3.12
CA ILE A 208 -20.23 6.45 3.46
C ILE A 208 -20.94 7.63 4.13
N SER A 209 -22.13 7.95 3.62
CA SER A 209 -23.11 8.84 4.23
C SER A 209 -24.32 8.04 4.71
N VAL A 210 -24.48 7.93 6.03
CA VAL A 210 -25.65 7.29 6.65
C VAL A 210 -26.80 8.31 6.71
N PHE A 211 -28.02 7.88 6.42
CA PHE A 211 -29.23 8.72 6.43
C PHE A 211 -30.37 8.05 7.21
#